data_AF-A0A7J2LKC4-F1
#
_entry.id   AF-A0A7J2LKC4-F1
#
_cell.length_a   1.000
_cell.length_b   1.000
_cell.length_c   1.000
_cell.angle_alpha   90.00
_cell.angle_beta   90.00
_cell.angle_gamma   90.00
#
_symmetry.space_group_name_H-M   'P 1'
#
loop_
_entity.id
_entity.type
_entity.pdbx_description
1 polymer ?
#
loop_
_entity_poly.entity_id
_entity_poly.type
_entity_poly.pdbx_seq_one_letter_code
_entity_poly.pdbx_strand_id
1 'polypeptide(L)'
;MIIPEKEDYWSIGFYDPEKDEITNFIAGKTVIKEKPDKVFKTKSMQVLPIQLDELKIKSTDALEKARSIEKEKYSSETPIETILIIQNLKPFGLIWNITIVTMSLTSINIKIDATTGKLLQEKKISLFSFKK
;
A
#
# COMPACT_ATOMS: atom_id res chain seq x y z
N MET A 1 2.52 -28.35 1.02
CA MET A 1 2.42 -26.96 1.48
C MET A 1 0.99 -26.54 1.23
N ILE A 2 0.18 -26.42 2.29
CA ILE A 2 -1.19 -25.94 2.18
C ILE A 2 -1.06 -24.43 2.01
N ILE A 3 -1.35 -23.92 0.81
CA ILE A 3 -1.53 -22.48 0.60
C ILE A 3 -2.89 -22.19 1.25
N PRO A 4 -2.96 -21.46 2.38
CA PRO A 4 -4.25 -21.13 2.97
C PRO A 4 -5.08 -20.38 1.93
N GLU A 5 -6.37 -20.71 1.84
CA GLU A 5 -7.29 -19.92 1.03
C GLU A 5 -7.11 -18.45 1.39
N LYS A 6 -6.93 -17.61 0.37
CA LYS A 6 -6.75 -16.18 0.53
C LYS A 6 -8.11 -15.62 0.95
N GLU A 7 -8.40 -15.63 2.25
CA GLU A 7 -9.55 -14.89 2.75
C GLU A 7 -9.31 -13.41 2.42
N ASP A 8 -10.26 -12.79 1.72
CA ASP A 8 -10.22 -11.36 1.44
C ASP A 8 -10.48 -10.61 2.74
N TYR A 9 -9.40 -10.27 3.45
CA TYR A 9 -9.44 -9.40 4.62
C TYR A 9 -8.80 -8.05 4.32
N TRP A 10 -9.28 -7.03 5.01
CA TRP A 10 -8.62 -5.73 5.06
C TRP A 10 -7.88 -5.56 6.37
N SER A 11 -6.68 -4.98 6.29
CA SER A 11 -5.96 -4.49 7.46
C SER A 11 -6.16 -2.99 7.57
N ILE A 12 -6.70 -2.51 8.69
CA ILE A 12 -7.05 -1.11 8.92
C ILE A 12 -6.23 -0.59 10.10
N GLY A 13 -5.31 0.33 9.84
CA GLY A 13 -4.51 0.98 10.88
C GLY A 13 -5.19 2.21 11.45
N PHE A 14 -5.41 2.24 12.76
CA PHE A 14 -5.85 3.41 13.51
C PHE A 14 -4.66 4.01 14.27
N TYR A 15 -4.30 5.24 13.95
CA TYR A 15 -3.16 5.95 14.56
C TYR A 15 -3.62 6.81 15.74
N ASP A 16 -3.00 6.60 16.91
CA ASP A 16 -3.16 7.42 18.12
C ASP A 16 -2.01 8.44 18.19
N PRO A 17 -2.27 9.74 17.93
CA PRO A 17 -1.24 10.76 17.94
C PRO A 17 -0.73 11.12 19.35
N GLU A 18 -1.49 10.82 20.41
CA GLU A 18 -1.06 11.11 21.79
C GLU A 18 -0.02 10.10 22.27
N LYS A 19 -0.17 8.84 21.87
CA LYS A 19 0.74 7.74 22.26
C LYS A 19 1.81 7.41 21.23
N ASP A 20 1.67 7.96 20.02
CA ASP A 20 2.49 7.61 18.87
C ASP A 20 2.46 6.12 18.50
N GLU A 21 1.27 5.53 18.62
CA GLU A 21 1.03 4.10 18.42
C GLU A 21 0.01 3.88 17.29
N ILE A 22 0.07 2.71 16.66
CA ILE A 22 -0.92 2.25 15.71
C ILE A 22 -1.60 1.00 16.27
N THR A 23 -2.93 0.98 16.21
CA THR A 23 -3.72 -0.22 16.46
C THR A 23 -4.22 -0.73 15.13
N ASN A 24 -3.92 -1.99 14.81
CA ASN A 24 -4.38 -2.61 13.57
C ASN A 24 -5.67 -3.42 13.81
N PHE A 25 -6.59 -3.33 12.86
CA PHE A 25 -7.82 -4.10 12.83
C PHE A 25 -7.84 -4.96 11.57
N ILE A 26 -7.92 -6.27 11.75
CA ILE A 26 -8.07 -7.21 10.64
C ILE A 26 -9.57 -7.45 10.45
N ALA A 27 -10.12 -6.94 9.36
CA ALA A 27 -11.52 -7.04 8.98
C ALA A 27 -11.71 -8.11 7.91
N GLY A 28 -12.15 -9.30 8.33
CA GLY A 28 -12.58 -10.40 7.45
C GLY A 28 -14.00 -10.83 7.80
N LYS A 29 -14.24 -12.14 7.96
CA LYS A 29 -15.51 -12.67 8.51
C LYS A 29 -15.82 -12.14 9.92
N THR A 30 -14.76 -11.90 10.69
CA THR A 30 -14.80 -11.24 12.00
C THR A 30 -13.81 -10.08 12.02
N VAL A 31 -13.97 -9.17 12.97
CA VAL A 31 -13.01 -8.09 13.20
C VAL A 31 -12.12 -8.48 14.37
N ILE A 32 -10.81 -8.57 14.11
CA ILE A 32 -9.80 -8.84 15.13
C ILE A 32 -9.05 -7.54 15.39
N LYS A 33 -9.02 -7.11 16.66
CA LYS A 33 -8.23 -5.97 17.12
C LYS A 33 -6.88 -6.48 17.63
N GLU A 34 -5.80 -6.03 17.01
CA GLU A 34 -4.44 -6.33 17.46
C GLU A 34 -4.03 -5.42 18.63
N LYS A 35 -2.96 -5.80 19.32
CA LYS A 35 -2.39 -4.92 20.37
C LYS A 35 -1.78 -3.67 19.71
N PRO A 36 -1.87 -2.50 20.36
CA PRO A 36 -1.16 -1.32 19.89
C PRO A 36 0.34 -1.59 19.77
N ASP A 37 0.96 -1.06 18.71
CA ASP A 37 2.39 -1.13 18.50
C ASP A 37 2.92 0.24 18.06
N LYS A 38 4.23 0.46 18.15
CA LYS A 38 4.86 1.71 17.73
C LYS A 38 4.65 1.92 16.24
N VAL A 39 4.24 3.13 15.86
CA VAL A 39 4.08 3.45 14.44
C VAL A 39 5.44 3.46 13.74
N PHE A 40 5.55 2.75 12.62
CA PHE A 40 6.76 2.77 11.81
C PHE A 40 6.79 4.02 10.94
N LYS A 41 7.50 5.07 11.39
CA LYS A 41 7.67 6.33 10.68
C LYS A 41 9.03 6.96 10.94
N THR A 42 9.48 7.83 10.04
CA THR A 42 10.63 8.70 10.33
C THR A 42 10.21 9.89 11.20
N LYS A 43 11.16 10.51 11.92
CA LYS A 43 10.86 11.63 12.85
C LYS A 43 10.12 12.81 12.18
N SER A 44 10.33 13.04 10.89
CA SER A 44 9.71 14.13 10.14
C SER A 44 8.40 13.74 9.44
N MET A 45 8.05 12.46 9.44
CA MET A 45 6.87 11.96 8.74
C MET A 45 5.63 12.08 9.60
N GLN A 46 4.63 12.79 9.09
CA GLN A 46 3.30 12.87 9.69
C GLN A 46 2.42 11.74 9.16
N VAL A 47 1.67 11.11 10.05
CA VAL A 47 0.60 10.17 9.68
C VAL A 47 -0.67 11.00 9.50
N LEU A 48 -1.14 11.11 8.26
CA LEU A 48 -2.33 11.90 7.93
C LEU A 48 -3.57 11.00 7.88
N PRO A 49 -4.74 11.50 8.29
CA PRO A 49 -5.98 10.76 8.20
C PRO A 49 -6.32 10.46 6.73
N ILE A 50 -6.94 9.30 6.52
CA ILE A 50 -7.53 8.94 5.23
C ILE A 50 -8.87 9.66 5.12
N GLN A 51 -9.01 10.54 4.14
CA GLN A 51 -10.27 11.22 3.82
C GLN A 51 -11.12 10.30 2.94
N LEU A 52 -11.86 9.37 3.53
CA LEU A 52 -12.64 8.36 2.79
C LEU A 52 -13.70 9.00 1.86
N ASP A 53 -14.24 10.16 2.22
CA ASP A 53 -15.23 10.89 1.41
C ASP A 53 -14.64 11.40 0.07
N GLU A 54 -13.31 11.52 -0.02
CA GLU A 54 -12.61 11.92 -1.24
C GLU A 54 -12.24 10.73 -2.14
N LEU A 55 -12.36 9.49 -1.63
CA LEU A 55 -12.00 8.27 -2.36
C LEU A 55 -12.99 8.00 -3.50
N LYS A 56 -12.56 8.21 -4.75
CA LYS A 56 -13.38 7.99 -5.95
C LYS A 56 -12.97 6.77 -6.76
N ILE A 57 -11.69 6.40 -6.68
CA ILE A 57 -11.13 5.27 -7.41
C ILE A 57 -11.18 4.03 -6.54
N LYS A 58 -11.80 2.96 -7.06
CA LYS A 58 -11.86 1.69 -6.35
C LYS A 58 -10.50 1.00 -6.33
N SER A 59 -10.29 0.13 -5.35
CA SER A 59 -9.08 -0.69 -5.23
C SER A 59 -8.84 -1.54 -6.48
N THR A 60 -9.90 -2.09 -7.08
CA THR A 60 -9.84 -2.87 -8.33
C THR A 60 -9.29 -2.05 -9.49
N ASP A 61 -9.79 -0.83 -9.67
CA ASP A 61 -9.42 0.04 -10.79
C ASP A 61 -7.96 0.51 -10.65
N ALA A 62 -7.54 0.82 -9.42
CA ALA A 62 -6.16 1.16 -9.10
C ALA A 62 -5.21 -0.03 -9.37
N LEU A 63 -5.62 -1.25 -9.01
CA LEU A 63 -4.84 -2.47 -9.22
C LEU A 63 -4.72 -2.81 -10.72
N GLU A 64 -5.80 -2.69 -11.48
CA GLU A 64 -5.79 -2.89 -12.93
C GLU A 64 -4.86 -1.87 -13.61
N LYS A 65 -4.94 -0.60 -13.22
CA LYS A 65 -4.05 0.44 -13.74
C LYS A 65 -2.59 0.15 -13.40
N ALA A 66 -2.29 -0.29 -12.18
CA ALA A 66 -0.93 -0.66 -11.78
C ALA A 66 -0.40 -1.85 -12.60
N ARG A 67 -1.23 -2.87 -12.85
CA ARG A 67 -0.89 -4.02 -13.70
C ARG A 67 -0.63 -3.62 -15.15
N SER A 68 -1.41 -2.69 -15.71
CA SER A 68 -1.15 -2.18 -17.06
C SER A 68 0.19 -1.45 -17.14
N ILE A 69 0.51 -0.60 -16.16
CA ILE A 69 1.81 0.09 -16.08
C ILE A 69 2.97 -0.92 -15.97
N GLU A 70 2.78 -1.95 -15.15
CA GLU A 70 3.78 -3.01 -14.96
C GLU A 70 4.05 -3.77 -16.28
N LYS A 71 3.00 -4.22 -16.97
CA LYS A 71 3.14 -4.89 -18.26
C LYS A 71 3.73 -4.00 -19.35
N GLU A 72 3.43 -2.70 -19.35
CA GLU A 72 3.92 -1.76 -20.37
C GLU A 72 5.39 -1.41 -20.16
N LYS A 73 5.79 -1.09 -18.93
CA LYS A 73 7.12 -0.54 -18.62
C LYS A 73 8.12 -1.56 -18.07
N TYR A 74 7.63 -2.64 -17.49
CA TYR A 74 8.43 -3.62 -16.76
C TYR A 74 8.09 -5.06 -17.19
N SER A 75 7.75 -5.26 -18.46
CA SER A 75 7.38 -6.57 -19.03
C SER A 75 8.41 -7.69 -18.83
N SER A 76 9.67 -7.35 -18.53
CA SER A 76 10.72 -8.31 -18.19
C SER A 76 10.68 -8.80 -16.74
N GLU A 77 9.89 -8.17 -15.89
CA GLU A 77 9.71 -8.56 -14.50
C GLU A 77 8.58 -9.58 -14.35
N THR A 78 8.74 -10.49 -13.40
CA THR A 78 7.68 -11.44 -13.04
C THR A 78 7.15 -11.10 -11.65
N PRO A 79 5.94 -10.53 -11.51
CA PRO A 79 5.33 -10.25 -10.21
C PRO A 79 5.14 -11.52 -9.37
N ILE A 80 5.51 -11.48 -8.10
CA ILE A 80 5.25 -12.55 -7.12
C ILE A 80 4.24 -12.12 -6.05
N GLU A 81 4.20 -10.84 -5.73
CA GLU A 81 3.30 -10.29 -4.73
C GLU A 81 2.92 -8.86 -5.07
N THR A 82 1.71 -8.46 -4.70
CA THR A 82 1.24 -7.09 -4.85
C THR A 82 0.56 -6.65 -3.56
N ILE A 83 1.07 -5.55 -3.01
CA ILE A 83 0.55 -4.90 -1.82
C ILE A 83 -0.12 -3.61 -2.27
N LEU A 84 -1.37 -3.41 -1.86
CA LEU A 84 -2.17 -2.22 -2.15
C LEU A 84 -2.54 -1.57 -0.82
N ILE A 85 -2.18 -0.31 -0.63
CA ILE A 85 -2.52 0.44 0.58
C ILE A 85 -3.12 1.79 0.18
N ILE A 86 -4.26 2.13 0.76
CA ILE A 86 -4.76 3.52 0.71
C ILE A 86 -4.04 4.34 1.78
N GLN A 87 -3.43 5.45 1.37
CA GLN A 87 -2.62 6.28 2.27
C GLN A 87 -2.81 7.76 1.93
N ASN A 88 -2.70 8.63 2.94
CA ASN A 88 -2.57 10.06 2.73
C ASN A 88 -1.13 10.48 3.03
N LEU A 89 -0.37 10.85 2.00
CA LEU A 89 1.07 11.10 2.09
C LEU A 89 1.46 12.39 1.41
N LYS A 90 2.17 13.29 2.10
CA LYS A 90 2.80 14.46 1.45
C LYS A 90 4.00 14.02 0.59
N PRO A 91 4.20 14.62 -0.60
CA PRO A 91 3.40 15.68 -1.24
C PRO A 91 2.23 15.17 -2.12
N PHE A 92 1.94 13.86 -2.11
CA PHE A 92 1.02 13.21 -3.05
C PHE A 92 -0.48 13.36 -2.70
N GLY A 93 -0.82 13.57 -1.44
CA GLY A 93 -2.21 13.57 -0.96
C GLY A 93 -2.76 12.14 -0.77
N LEU A 94 -4.06 11.97 -1.00
CA LEU A 94 -4.74 10.69 -0.90
C LEU A 94 -4.43 9.80 -2.12
N ILE A 95 -3.77 8.67 -1.87
CA ILE A 95 -3.28 7.78 -2.91
C ILE A 95 -3.61 6.32 -2.64
N TRP A 96 -3.72 5.57 -3.73
CA TRP A 96 -3.40 4.15 -3.75
C TRP A 96 -1.89 4.00 -3.93
N ASN A 97 -1.21 3.51 -2.90
CA ASN A 97 0.20 3.15 -2.94
C ASN A 97 0.31 1.64 -3.20
N ILE A 98 0.76 1.30 -4.41
CA ILE A 98 0.88 -0.07 -4.88
C ILE A 98 2.36 -0.45 -4.92
N THR A 99 2.69 -1.56 -4.27
CA THR A 99 4.02 -2.14 -4.31
C THR A 99 3.93 -3.52 -4.95
N ILE A 100 4.59 -3.70 -6.09
CA ILE A 100 4.71 -4.98 -6.78
C ILE A 100 6.10 -5.52 -6.51
N VAL A 101 6.19 -6.67 -5.85
CA VAL A 101 7.44 -7.39 -5.64
C VAL A 101 7.61 -8.41 -6.76
N THR A 102 8.80 -8.49 -7.33
CA THR A 102 9.10 -9.34 -8.50
C THR A 102 10.06 -10.47 -8.14
N MET A 103 10.12 -11.51 -8.98
CA MET A 103 11.06 -12.64 -8.83
C MET A 103 12.53 -12.20 -8.83
N SER A 104 12.86 -11.08 -9.48
CA SER A 104 14.21 -10.52 -9.51
C SER A 104 14.60 -9.80 -8.20
N LEU A 105 13.76 -9.91 -7.16
CA LEU A 105 13.88 -9.17 -5.91
C LEU A 105 13.94 -7.67 -6.15
N THR A 106 13.06 -7.20 -7.04
CA THR A 106 12.84 -5.78 -7.29
C THR A 106 11.44 -5.40 -6.82
N SER A 107 11.31 -4.17 -6.35
CA SER A 107 10.05 -3.55 -5.97
C SER A 107 9.70 -2.46 -7.00
N ILE A 108 8.53 -2.59 -7.62
CA ILE A 108 7.93 -1.55 -8.46
C ILE A 108 6.88 -0.83 -7.59
N ASN A 109 7.15 0.43 -7.25
CA ASN A 109 6.29 1.26 -6.42
C ASN A 109 5.51 2.20 -7.34
N ILE A 110 4.18 2.14 -7.29
CA ILE A 110 3.28 2.93 -8.12
C ILE A 110 2.35 3.70 -7.18
N LYS A 111 2.24 5.02 -7.37
CA LYS A 111 1.33 5.90 -6.64
C LYS A 111 0.28 6.43 -7.59
N ILE A 112 -0.97 6.09 -7.32
CA ILE A 112 -2.13 6.55 -8.09
C ILE A 112 -2.94 7.46 -7.19
N ASP A 113 -3.30 8.64 -7.69
CA ASP A 113 -4.24 9.55 -7.04
C ASP A 113 -5.59 8.84 -6.85
N ALA A 114 -6.03 8.72 -5.61
CA ALA A 114 -7.25 7.97 -5.26
C ALA A 114 -8.54 8.75 -5.56
N THR A 115 -8.43 10.02 -5.94
CA THR A 115 -9.55 10.91 -6.30
C THR A 115 -9.70 11.04 -7.82
N THR A 116 -8.60 11.07 -8.57
CA THR A 116 -8.60 11.29 -10.03
C THR A 116 -8.18 10.06 -10.84
N GLY A 117 -7.54 9.08 -10.20
CA GLY A 117 -6.96 7.92 -10.87
C GLY A 117 -5.67 8.24 -11.62
N LYS A 118 -5.12 9.46 -11.50
CA LYS A 118 -3.90 9.86 -12.19
C LYS A 118 -2.68 9.12 -11.62
N LEU A 119 -1.76 8.70 -12.49
CA LEU A 119 -0.45 8.22 -12.05
C LEU A 119 0.36 9.42 -11.53
N LEU A 120 0.74 9.40 -10.27
CA LEU A 120 1.53 10.46 -9.63
C LEU A 120 3.02 10.12 -9.61
N GLN A 121 3.36 8.85 -9.40
CA GLN A 121 4.74 8.37 -9.37
C GLN A 121 4.79 6.89 -9.72
N GLU A 122 5.84 6.49 -10.42
CA GLU A 122 6.31 5.11 -10.49
C GLU A 122 7.81 5.09 -10.18
N LYS A 123 8.28 4.00 -9.57
CA LYS A 123 9.70 3.79 -9.28
C LYS A 123 10.03 2.31 -9.11
N LYS A 124 11.03 1.85 -9.87
CA LYS A 124 11.68 0.54 -9.70
C LYS A 124 12.84 0.64 -8.70
N ILE A 125 12.88 -0.22 -7.69
CA ILE A 125 13.90 -0.23 -6.62
C ILE A 125 14.34 -1.67 -6.37
N SER A 126 15.64 -1.95 -6.47
CA SER A 126 16.19 -3.25 -6.06
C SER A 126 16.04 -3.44 -4.56
N LEU A 127 15.56 -4.60 -4.11
CA LEU A 127 15.45 -4.90 -2.69
C LEU A 127 16.83 -4.96 -2.00
N PHE A 128 17.91 -5.20 -2.75
CA PHE A 128 19.28 -5.15 -2.23
C PHE A 128 19.74 -3.72 -1.86
N SER A 129 19.07 -2.69 -2.39
CA SER A 129 19.40 -1.28 -2.07
C SER A 129 18.91 -0.83 -0.69
N PHE A 130 18.08 -1.63 -0.02
CA PHE A 130 17.58 -1.31 1.33
C PHE A 130 18.58 -1.62 2.45
N LYS A 131 19.79 -2.10 2.13
CA LYS A 131 20.86 -2.24 3.13
C LYS A 131 21.25 -0.87 3.70
N LYS A 132 21.06 -0.73 5.01
CA LYS A 132 21.75 0.23 5.86
C LYS A 132 22.72 -0.54 6.74
#